data_AF-A0A7V4KPL6-F1
#
_entry.id   AF-A0A7V4KPL6-F1
#
_cell.length_a   1.000
_cell.length_b   1.000
_cell.length_c   1.000
_cell.angle_alpha   90.00
_cell.angle_beta   90.00
_cell.angle_gamma   90.00
#
_symmetry.space_group_name_H-M   'P 1'
#
loop_
_entity.id
_entity.type
_entity.pdbx_description
1 polymer ?
#
loop_
_entity_poly.entity_id
_entity_poly.type
_entity_poly.pdbx_seq_one_letter_code
_entity_poly.pdbx_strand_id
1 'polypeptide(L)'
;MTAPPRVARSSPGCVAGLMLPFVAGGGLAVAQAVHLLRRGRWGEGAMLLAVGALAVVVGLALVRRAHAQAADADAVQRRAEADPGHPWRWRPDWAAGTITHDPTTGATTLGLLAVVWNLAALPAAWIALEQWPRTGDRMLLLVLCVPVVGVTVVAAAARAGFRRLAHGVSTLRLGTVPGVPGGALAGEVHVPVRLDAPGGVQVTLSAIRSELRTTGRSRGVREAIAWQAAERFAARRGPRDGETTVPFRFALPADAPPTSPAHWEAERVCWRVEVAAEVPGVDHAARFEVPVFPLADGAPPDRDDTAATAPLRPDATEPPLPLQRTATGVTLRLGPARNPGPALPLAALAVVWLAFTAVMPPARVPLAFVVTFGAVGTAMLAGAVVQLAEVTVAEADGTRLRVQRSLAGIPWGFSIAAGDLRAFDVEIGFTSGQTPYHRVVARDRQDRRHVVAGGIRERWRAEWLADELGRATGVGLARYQTREIP
;
A
#
# COMPACT_ATOMS: atom_id res chain seq x y z
N MET A 1 18.13 1.95 -32.85
CA MET A 1 17.14 2.88 -32.27
C MET A 1 15.81 2.66 -32.94
N THR A 2 14.96 1.82 -32.35
CA THR A 2 13.58 1.61 -32.79
C THR A 2 12.71 2.72 -32.19
N ALA A 3 11.86 3.34 -33.01
CA ALA A 3 10.88 4.32 -32.54
C ALA A 3 10.03 3.73 -31.41
N PRO A 4 9.68 4.51 -30.36
CA PRO A 4 8.88 3.99 -29.27
C PRO A 4 7.55 3.44 -29.80
N PRO A 5 7.09 2.26 -29.33
CA PRO A 5 5.84 1.68 -29.79
C PRO A 5 4.67 2.63 -29.50
N ARG A 6 3.83 2.87 -30.52
CA ARG A 6 2.62 3.69 -30.36
C ARG A 6 1.67 3.03 -29.36
N VAL A 7 1.27 3.80 -28.35
CA VAL A 7 0.38 3.42 -27.25
C VAL A 7 -0.86 2.69 -27.76
N ALA A 8 -1.12 1.48 -27.23
CA ALA A 8 -2.45 0.88 -27.30
C ALA A 8 -3.39 1.68 -26.40
N ARG A 9 -4.08 2.65 -27.02
CA ARG A 9 -5.04 3.56 -26.37
C ARG A 9 -6.04 2.75 -25.53
N SER A 10 -5.99 2.83 -24.20
CA SER A 10 -7.25 2.88 -23.46
C SER A 10 -7.85 4.23 -23.80
N SER A 11 -8.74 4.27 -24.79
CA SER A 11 -9.33 5.53 -25.22
C SER A 11 -9.95 6.20 -23.99
N PRO A 12 -9.79 7.51 -23.78
CA PRO A 12 -10.58 8.24 -22.79
C PRO A 12 -12.09 7.97 -22.95
N GLY A 13 -12.51 7.56 -24.16
CA GLY A 13 -13.82 7.03 -24.48
C GLY A 13 -14.27 5.79 -23.70
N CYS A 14 -13.38 4.91 -23.21
CA CYS A 14 -13.79 3.76 -22.39
C CYS A 14 -14.25 4.17 -20.99
N VAL A 15 -13.51 5.05 -20.31
CA VAL A 15 -13.90 5.56 -18.98
C VAL A 15 -15.08 6.52 -19.09
N ALA A 16 -15.08 7.39 -20.10
CA ALA A 16 -16.23 8.25 -20.39
C ALA A 16 -17.48 7.43 -20.74
N GLY A 17 -17.33 6.35 -21.51
CA GLY A 17 -18.38 5.40 -21.85
C GLY A 17 -18.95 4.66 -20.63
N LEU A 18 -18.11 4.29 -19.66
CA LEU A 18 -18.55 3.65 -18.41
C LEU A 18 -19.33 4.62 -17.50
N MET A 19 -18.98 5.92 -17.52
CA MET A 19 -19.58 6.94 -16.64
C MET A 19 -20.80 7.64 -17.25
N LEU A 20 -21.00 7.57 -18.57
CA LEU A 20 -22.15 8.10 -19.30
C LEU A 20 -23.51 7.60 -18.75
N PRO A 21 -23.70 6.30 -18.45
CA PRO A 21 -24.92 5.79 -17.81
C PRO A 21 -25.21 6.41 -16.45
N PHE A 22 -24.18 6.72 -15.65
CA PHE A 22 -24.34 7.36 -14.34
C PHE A 22 -24.78 8.82 -14.47
N VAL A 23 -24.22 9.57 -15.42
CA VAL A 23 -24.64 10.96 -15.70
C VAL A 23 -26.07 10.98 -16.27
N ALA A 24 -26.38 10.11 -17.22
CA ALA A 24 -27.71 10.03 -17.82
C ALA A 24 -28.78 9.58 -16.80
N GLY A 25 -28.49 8.53 -16.03
CA GLY A 25 -29.36 8.04 -14.95
C GLY A 25 -29.57 9.08 -13.85
N GLY A 26 -28.51 9.80 -13.46
CA GLY A 26 -28.61 10.92 -12.53
C GLY A 26 -29.49 12.06 -13.06
N GLY A 27 -29.34 12.43 -14.34
CA GLY A 27 -30.17 13.43 -15.00
C GLY A 27 -31.65 13.04 -15.06
N LEU A 28 -31.95 11.78 -15.37
CA LEU A 28 -33.32 11.25 -15.32
C LEU A 28 -33.91 11.27 -13.91
N ALA A 29 -33.12 10.90 -12.90
CA ALA A 29 -33.53 10.96 -11.50
C ALA A 29 -33.84 12.41 -11.07
N VAL A 30 -33.03 13.39 -11.48
CA VAL A 30 -33.30 14.83 -11.25
C VAL A 30 -34.61 15.26 -11.93
N ALA A 31 -34.84 14.86 -13.18
CA ALA A 31 -36.07 15.19 -13.90
C ALA A 31 -37.32 14.59 -13.22
N GLN A 32 -37.23 13.33 -12.79
CA GLN A 32 -38.29 12.65 -12.06
C GLN A 32 -38.50 13.25 -10.66
N ALA A 33 -37.44 13.70 -10.01
CA ALA A 33 -37.51 14.38 -8.72
C ALA A 33 -38.28 15.70 -8.80
N VAL A 34 -38.01 16.52 -9.82
CA VAL A 34 -38.76 17.75 -10.08
C VAL A 34 -40.24 17.47 -10.29
N HIS A 35 -40.57 16.36 -10.98
CA HIS A 35 -41.96 15.93 -11.16
C HIS A 35 -42.63 15.52 -9.84
N LEU A 36 -41.92 14.79 -8.96
CA LEU A 36 -42.42 14.40 -7.64
C LEU A 36 -42.62 15.60 -6.70
N LEU A 37 -41.69 16.56 -6.71
CA LEU A 37 -41.79 17.80 -5.94
C LEU A 37 -43.01 18.62 -6.37
N ARG A 38 -43.25 18.75 -7.69
CA ARG A 38 -44.44 19.44 -8.24
C ARG A 38 -45.76 18.78 -7.87
N ARG A 39 -45.75 17.48 -7.56
CA ARG A 39 -46.93 16.72 -7.11
C ARG A 39 -47.12 16.72 -5.59
N GLY A 40 -46.33 17.50 -4.84
CA GLY A 40 -46.41 17.60 -3.38
C GLY A 40 -45.80 16.41 -2.64
N ARG A 41 -45.11 15.49 -3.32
CA ARG A 41 -44.36 14.38 -2.70
C ARG A 41 -42.96 14.84 -2.31
N TRP A 42 -42.90 15.78 -1.37
CA TRP A 42 -41.68 16.51 -1.02
C TRP A 42 -40.55 15.60 -0.52
N GLY A 43 -40.85 14.58 0.29
CA GLY A 43 -39.84 13.66 0.84
C GLY A 43 -39.12 12.84 -0.25
N GLU A 44 -39.88 12.13 -1.07
CA GLU A 44 -39.32 11.31 -2.17
C GLU A 44 -38.68 12.18 -3.26
N GLY A 45 -39.30 13.32 -3.59
CA GLY A 45 -38.77 14.26 -4.56
C GLY A 45 -37.43 14.86 -4.12
N ALA A 46 -37.31 15.30 -2.86
CA ALA A 46 -36.06 15.87 -2.34
C ALA A 46 -34.93 14.83 -2.30
N MET A 47 -35.25 13.60 -1.91
CA MET A 47 -34.29 12.50 -1.86
C MET A 47 -33.78 12.12 -3.26
N LEU A 48 -34.69 11.95 -4.22
CA LEU A 48 -34.34 11.60 -5.60
C LEU A 48 -33.55 12.72 -6.28
N LEU A 49 -33.85 13.99 -5.95
CA LEU A 49 -33.12 15.16 -6.42
C LEU A 49 -31.67 15.14 -5.92
N ALA A 50 -31.47 14.88 -4.62
CA ALA A 50 -30.14 14.83 -4.01
C ALA A 50 -29.27 13.71 -4.61
N VAL A 51 -29.83 12.50 -4.75
CA VAL A 51 -29.13 11.35 -5.36
C VAL A 51 -28.80 11.61 -6.82
N GLY A 52 -29.77 12.09 -7.60
CA GLY A 52 -29.60 12.38 -9.02
C GLY A 52 -28.56 13.47 -9.28
N ALA A 53 -28.61 14.58 -8.53
CA ALA A 53 -27.66 15.67 -8.65
C ALA A 53 -26.23 15.23 -8.32
N LEU A 54 -26.05 14.44 -7.24
CA LEU A 54 -24.74 13.93 -6.87
C LEU A 54 -24.16 13.00 -7.95
N ALA A 55 -24.96 12.08 -8.50
CA ALA A 55 -24.52 11.18 -9.56
C ALA A 55 -24.01 11.93 -10.80
N VAL A 56 -24.69 13.02 -11.19
CA VAL A 56 -24.28 13.89 -12.30
C VAL A 56 -22.95 14.59 -11.97
N VAL A 57 -22.83 15.23 -10.81
CA VAL A 57 -21.62 15.96 -10.40
C VAL A 57 -20.40 15.02 -10.37
N VAL A 58 -20.55 13.83 -9.80
CA VAL A 58 -19.47 12.86 -9.70
C VAL A 58 -19.11 12.26 -11.06
N GLY A 59 -20.10 11.89 -11.87
CA GLY A 59 -19.86 11.39 -13.22
C GLY A 59 -19.08 12.40 -14.07
N LEU A 60 -19.46 13.68 -14.04
CA LEU A 60 -18.75 14.75 -14.74
C LEU A 60 -17.32 14.97 -14.21
N ALA A 61 -17.12 14.92 -12.89
CA ALA A 61 -15.80 15.07 -12.28
C ALA A 61 -14.83 13.94 -12.72
N LEU A 62 -15.33 12.69 -12.78
CA LEU A 62 -14.56 11.54 -13.25
C LEU A 62 -14.22 11.63 -14.73
N VAL A 63 -15.17 12.07 -15.57
CA VAL A 63 -14.94 12.30 -17.00
C VAL A 63 -13.86 13.38 -17.21
N ARG A 64 -13.98 14.54 -16.55
CA ARG A 64 -12.97 15.62 -16.64
C ARG A 64 -11.59 15.13 -16.22
N ARG A 65 -11.53 14.32 -15.16
CA ARG A 65 -10.29 13.73 -14.67
C ARG A 65 -9.67 12.74 -15.67
N ALA A 66 -10.48 11.88 -16.28
CA ALA A 66 -10.01 10.96 -17.32
C ALA A 66 -9.44 11.71 -18.54
N HIS A 67 -10.08 12.81 -18.95
CA HIS A 67 -9.56 13.68 -20.02
C HIS A 67 -8.24 14.36 -19.66
N ALA A 68 -8.13 14.90 -18.44
CA ALA A 68 -6.89 15.51 -17.96
C ALA A 68 -5.73 14.48 -17.95
N GLN A 69 -5.99 13.27 -17.43
CA GLN A 69 -4.99 12.19 -17.43
C GLN A 69 -4.55 11.78 -18.84
N ALA A 70 -5.47 11.74 -19.81
CA ALA A 70 -5.13 11.46 -21.20
C ALA A 70 -4.27 12.57 -21.82
N ALA A 71 -4.62 13.84 -21.57
CA ALA A 71 -3.85 14.98 -22.06
C ALA A 71 -2.42 15.03 -21.46
N ASP A 72 -2.27 14.69 -20.17
CA ASP A 72 -0.97 14.58 -19.52
C ASP A 72 -0.13 13.45 -20.11
N ALA A 73 -0.74 12.30 -20.39
CA ALA A 73 -0.08 11.17 -21.06
C ALA A 73 0.41 11.54 -22.47
N ASP A 74 -0.41 12.25 -23.25
CA ASP A 74 -0.03 12.75 -24.57
C ASP A 74 1.11 13.78 -24.51
N ALA A 75 1.13 14.62 -23.46
CA ALA A 75 2.22 15.58 -23.25
C ALA A 75 3.54 14.86 -22.88
N VAL A 76 3.49 13.82 -22.05
CA VAL A 76 4.64 12.97 -21.73
C VAL A 76 5.15 12.26 -23.00
N GLN A 77 4.26 11.70 -23.81
CA GLN A 77 4.62 11.03 -25.06
C GLN A 77 5.33 11.99 -26.03
N ARG A 78 4.83 13.22 -26.20
CA ARG A 78 5.49 14.22 -27.06
C ARG A 78 6.90 14.56 -26.59
N ARG A 79 7.13 14.61 -25.27
CA ARG A 79 8.48 14.81 -24.71
C ARG A 79 9.36 13.58 -24.90
N ALA A 80 8.79 12.39 -24.80
CA ALA A 80 9.48 11.14 -25.07
C ALA A 80 9.98 11.04 -26.51
N GLU A 81 9.18 11.51 -27.47
CA GLU A 81 9.58 11.60 -28.87
C GLU A 81 10.65 12.68 -29.11
N ALA A 82 10.62 13.78 -28.36
CA ALA A 82 11.56 14.89 -28.52
C ALA A 82 12.95 14.64 -27.88
N ASP A 83 13.02 13.96 -26.74
CA ASP A 83 14.28 13.66 -26.04
C ASP A 83 14.30 12.20 -25.53
N PRO A 84 14.48 11.19 -26.41
CA PRO A 84 14.44 9.79 -26.03
C PRO A 84 15.56 9.35 -25.08
N GLY A 85 16.70 10.06 -25.10
CA GLY A 85 17.90 9.71 -24.33
C GLY A 85 17.84 10.06 -22.86
N HIS A 86 16.91 10.94 -22.45
CA HIS A 86 16.81 11.44 -21.08
C HIS A 86 15.39 11.24 -20.52
N PRO A 87 14.97 9.99 -20.27
CA PRO A 87 13.60 9.68 -19.85
C PRO A 87 13.15 10.35 -18.55
N TRP A 88 14.08 10.66 -17.65
CA TRP A 88 13.79 11.41 -16.43
C TRP A 88 13.33 12.86 -16.69
N ARG A 89 13.49 13.40 -17.91
CA ARG A 89 13.05 14.75 -18.30
C ARG A 89 11.64 14.79 -18.88
N TRP A 90 11.04 13.65 -19.18
CA TRP A 90 9.70 13.60 -19.78
C TRP A 90 8.61 14.08 -18.83
N ARG A 91 8.87 13.97 -17.52
CA ARG A 91 8.03 14.53 -16.48
C ARG A 91 8.63 15.85 -15.96
N PRO A 92 7.82 16.92 -15.84
CA PRO A 92 8.32 18.24 -15.44
C PRO A 92 8.76 18.29 -13.97
N ASP A 93 8.11 17.54 -13.08
CA ASP A 93 8.47 17.44 -11.66
C ASP A 93 9.82 16.75 -11.45
N TRP A 94 10.07 15.67 -12.18
CA TRP A 94 11.38 15.02 -12.21
C TRP A 94 12.45 15.94 -12.78
N ALA A 95 12.20 16.59 -13.93
CA ALA A 95 13.14 17.51 -14.56
C ALA A 95 13.52 18.69 -13.63
N ALA A 96 12.58 19.17 -12.83
CA ALA A 96 12.81 20.24 -11.84
C ALA A 96 13.51 19.76 -10.56
N GLY A 97 13.61 18.44 -10.34
CA GLY A 97 14.12 17.85 -9.10
C GLY A 97 13.27 18.15 -7.86
N THR A 98 12.07 18.68 -8.04
CA THR A 98 11.13 18.99 -6.95
C THR A 98 9.82 18.29 -7.24
N ILE A 99 9.54 17.26 -6.44
CA ILE A 99 8.38 16.40 -6.59
C ILE A 99 7.41 16.73 -5.46
N THR A 100 6.27 17.31 -5.79
CA THR A 100 5.19 17.47 -4.82
C THR A 100 4.61 16.09 -4.49
N HIS A 101 4.35 15.83 -3.21
CA HIS A 101 3.59 14.65 -2.80
C HIS A 101 2.30 14.68 -3.60
N ASP A 102 2.04 13.66 -4.41
CA ASP A 102 0.74 13.51 -5.06
C ASP A 102 -0.24 13.06 -3.97
N PRO A 103 -1.04 13.97 -3.40
CA PRO A 103 -1.98 13.57 -2.41
C PRO A 103 -3.17 13.04 -3.21
N THR A 104 -3.61 11.83 -2.91
CA THR A 104 -5.05 11.53 -2.96
C THR A 104 -5.73 11.41 -4.33
N THR A 105 -5.00 11.27 -5.45
CA THR A 105 -5.65 10.96 -6.74
C THR A 105 -6.49 9.68 -6.66
N GLY A 106 -6.03 8.66 -5.93
CA GLY A 106 -6.84 7.50 -5.56
C GLY A 106 -7.87 7.81 -4.47
N ALA A 107 -7.42 8.30 -3.31
CA ALA A 107 -8.25 8.42 -2.11
C ALA A 107 -9.42 9.43 -2.22
N THR A 108 -9.23 10.56 -2.91
CA THR A 108 -10.30 11.54 -3.17
C THR A 108 -11.31 10.99 -4.16
N THR A 109 -10.84 10.31 -5.20
CA THR A 109 -11.72 9.67 -6.21
C THR A 109 -12.52 8.52 -5.58
N LEU A 110 -11.87 7.66 -4.80
CA LEU A 110 -12.50 6.57 -4.03
C LEU A 110 -13.45 7.12 -2.96
N GLY A 111 -13.10 8.20 -2.28
CA GLY A 111 -13.95 8.86 -1.31
C GLY A 111 -15.22 9.45 -1.94
N LEU A 112 -15.08 10.12 -3.09
CA LEU A 112 -16.21 10.67 -3.85
C LEU A 112 -17.17 9.55 -4.32
N LEU A 113 -16.60 8.46 -4.86
CA LEU A 113 -17.36 7.27 -5.24
C LEU A 113 -18.07 6.66 -4.03
N ALA A 114 -17.41 6.58 -2.88
CA ALA A 114 -18.01 6.05 -1.66
C ALA A 114 -19.14 6.93 -1.13
N VAL A 115 -19.04 8.26 -1.24
CA VAL A 115 -20.14 9.16 -0.88
C VAL A 115 -21.35 8.93 -1.78
N VAL A 116 -21.16 8.82 -3.11
CA VAL A 116 -22.24 8.48 -4.06
C VAL A 116 -22.87 7.13 -3.71
N TRP A 117 -22.01 6.14 -3.48
CA TRP A 117 -22.41 4.79 -3.13
C TRP A 117 -23.29 4.78 -1.88
N ASN A 118 -22.88 5.48 -0.81
CA ASN A 118 -23.67 5.58 0.42
C ASN A 118 -24.96 6.40 0.23
N LEU A 119 -24.93 7.48 -0.56
CA LEU A 119 -26.12 8.29 -0.78
C LEU A 119 -27.23 7.51 -1.51
N ALA A 120 -26.86 6.57 -2.38
CA ALA A 120 -27.81 5.65 -2.99
C ALA A 120 -28.20 4.49 -2.05
N ALA A 121 -27.25 3.96 -1.30
CA ALA A 121 -27.44 2.76 -0.47
C ALA A 121 -28.21 3.04 0.84
N LEU A 122 -28.02 4.19 1.47
CA LEU A 122 -28.64 4.53 2.76
C LEU A 122 -30.17 4.69 2.68
N PRO A 123 -30.74 5.37 1.66
CA PRO A 123 -32.19 5.37 1.45
C PRO A 123 -32.78 3.99 1.23
N ALA A 124 -32.12 3.16 0.42
CA ALA A 124 -32.56 1.79 0.19
C ALA A 124 -32.52 0.97 1.48
N ALA A 125 -31.48 1.14 2.30
CA ALA A 125 -31.38 0.51 3.61
C ALA A 125 -32.45 1.01 4.60
N TRP A 126 -32.77 2.30 4.58
CA TRP A 126 -33.84 2.89 5.40
C TRP A 126 -35.21 2.33 5.02
N ILE A 127 -35.55 2.34 3.73
CA ILE A 127 -36.79 1.76 3.20
C ILE A 127 -36.86 0.26 3.56
N ALA A 128 -35.74 -0.45 3.43
CA ALA A 128 -35.68 -1.86 3.79
C ALA A 128 -35.93 -2.10 5.29
N LEU A 129 -35.38 -1.26 6.18
CA LEU A 129 -35.62 -1.30 7.62
C LEU A 129 -37.08 -0.99 7.98
N GLU A 130 -37.74 -0.08 7.28
CA GLU A 130 -39.16 0.21 7.50
C GLU A 130 -40.09 -0.88 6.95
N GLN A 131 -39.72 -1.52 5.84
CA GLN A 131 -40.54 -2.54 5.19
C GLN A 131 -40.40 -3.90 5.86
N TRP A 132 -39.20 -4.24 6.36
CA TRP A 132 -38.92 -5.55 6.94
C TRP A 132 -39.91 -5.98 8.05
N PRO A 133 -40.28 -5.14 9.03
CA PRO A 133 -41.29 -5.50 10.03
C PRO A 133 -42.68 -5.73 9.45
N ARG A 134 -43.00 -5.13 8.29
CA ARG A 134 -44.32 -5.17 7.65
C ARG A 134 -44.47 -6.35 6.70
N THR A 135 -43.43 -6.68 5.94
CA THR A 135 -43.44 -7.78 4.97
C THR A 135 -42.96 -9.10 5.57
N GLY A 136 -42.20 -9.06 6.68
CA GLY A 136 -41.52 -10.22 7.24
C GLY A 136 -40.41 -10.77 6.34
N ASP A 137 -40.16 -10.13 5.19
CA ASP A 137 -39.16 -10.54 4.22
C ASP A 137 -37.78 -10.11 4.71
N ARG A 138 -37.02 -11.09 5.17
CA ARG A 138 -35.69 -10.88 5.73
C ARG A 138 -34.64 -10.66 4.63
N MET A 139 -34.96 -10.85 3.34
CA MET A 139 -34.06 -10.48 2.24
C MET A 139 -33.81 -8.97 2.18
N LEU A 140 -34.74 -8.15 2.68
CA LEU A 140 -34.58 -6.70 2.85
C LEU A 140 -33.37 -6.36 3.74
N LEU A 141 -33.01 -7.22 4.70
CA LEU A 141 -31.84 -7.01 5.55
C LEU A 141 -30.51 -7.08 4.78
N LEU A 142 -30.49 -7.74 3.61
CA LEU A 142 -29.31 -7.82 2.75
C LEU A 142 -28.94 -6.48 2.11
N VAL A 143 -29.91 -5.57 1.99
CA VAL A 143 -29.69 -4.20 1.51
C VAL A 143 -28.79 -3.41 2.48
N LEU A 144 -28.74 -3.78 3.77
CA LEU A 144 -27.87 -3.13 4.76
C LEU A 144 -26.37 -3.42 4.55
N CYS A 145 -25.98 -4.42 3.76
CA CYS A 145 -24.56 -4.66 3.44
C CYS A 145 -23.95 -3.52 2.63
N VAL A 146 -24.75 -2.98 1.71
CA VAL A 146 -24.32 -2.01 0.72
C VAL A 146 -23.76 -0.74 1.39
N PRO A 147 -24.42 -0.11 2.39
CA PRO A 147 -23.86 1.06 3.07
C PRO A 147 -22.68 0.72 3.99
N VAL A 148 -22.61 -0.46 4.61
CA VAL A 148 -21.48 -0.80 5.51
C VAL A 148 -20.15 -0.76 4.77
N VAL A 149 -20.08 -1.33 3.57
CA VAL A 149 -18.89 -1.24 2.71
C VAL A 149 -18.57 0.22 2.38
N GLY A 150 -19.59 1.00 2.01
CA GLY A 150 -19.43 2.42 1.73
C GLY A 150 -18.85 3.20 2.90
N VAL A 151 -19.32 2.98 4.13
CA VAL A 151 -18.86 3.67 5.34
C VAL A 151 -17.37 3.43 5.57
N THR A 152 -16.86 2.21 5.34
CA THR A 152 -15.42 1.92 5.51
C THR A 152 -14.55 2.72 4.54
N VAL A 153 -14.99 2.90 3.29
CA VAL A 153 -14.27 3.68 2.29
C VAL A 153 -14.34 5.18 2.61
N VAL A 154 -15.50 5.68 3.08
CA VAL A 154 -15.63 7.05 3.56
C VAL A 154 -14.72 7.32 4.76
N ALA A 155 -14.63 6.40 5.73
CA ALA A 155 -13.73 6.54 6.88
C ALA A 155 -12.26 6.61 6.45
N ALA A 156 -11.84 5.78 5.48
CA ALA A 156 -10.49 5.82 4.91
C ALA A 156 -10.20 7.16 4.19
N ALA A 157 -11.17 7.67 3.43
CA ALA A 157 -11.07 8.96 2.75
C ALA A 157 -11.03 10.13 3.76
N ALA A 158 -11.86 10.10 4.81
CA ALA A 158 -11.87 11.09 5.87
C ALA A 158 -10.52 11.13 6.61
N ARG A 159 -9.95 9.97 6.96
CA ARG A 159 -8.59 9.90 7.54
C ARG A 159 -7.53 10.49 6.61
N ALA A 160 -7.65 10.29 5.29
CA ALA A 160 -6.76 10.93 4.33
C ALA A 160 -6.96 12.47 4.28
N GLY A 161 -8.21 12.94 4.38
CA GLY A 161 -8.54 14.37 4.46
C GLY A 161 -8.00 15.03 5.73
N PHE A 162 -8.21 14.42 6.90
CA PHE A 162 -7.68 14.92 8.17
C PHE A 162 -6.15 14.97 8.17
N ARG A 163 -5.47 13.97 7.59
CA ARG A 163 -4.02 14.03 7.38
C ARG A 163 -3.59 15.24 6.56
N ARG A 164 -4.32 15.55 5.48
CA ARG A 164 -4.01 16.70 4.63
C ARG A 164 -4.24 18.03 5.35
N LEU A 165 -5.30 18.13 6.15
CA LEU A 165 -5.56 19.34 6.95
C LEU A 165 -4.50 19.53 8.03
N ALA A 166 -4.07 18.45 8.68
CA ALA A 166 -3.07 18.50 9.75
C ALA A 166 -1.65 18.80 9.25
N HIS A 167 -1.26 18.24 8.08
CA HIS A 167 0.14 18.25 7.63
C HIS A 167 0.40 19.03 6.35
N GLY A 168 -0.64 19.51 5.66
CA GLY A 168 -0.50 20.17 4.35
C GLY A 168 0.00 19.23 3.25
N VAL A 169 0.67 19.81 2.23
CA VAL A 169 1.25 19.08 1.09
C VAL A 169 2.76 19.07 1.24
N SER A 170 3.34 17.89 1.48
CA SER A 170 4.79 17.72 1.52
C SER A 170 5.42 17.82 0.13
N THR A 171 6.65 18.27 0.05
CA THR A 171 7.43 18.32 -1.20
C THR A 171 8.76 17.62 -1.00
N LEU A 172 9.22 16.91 -2.02
CA LEU A 172 10.52 16.24 -2.05
C LEU A 172 11.43 17.01 -2.99
N ARG A 173 12.56 17.48 -2.49
CA ARG A 173 13.64 18.03 -3.30
C ARG A 173 14.77 17.02 -3.42
N LEU A 174 15.07 16.58 -4.64
CA LEU A 174 16.15 15.65 -4.91
C LEU A 174 17.50 16.38 -4.96
N GLY A 175 18.53 15.79 -4.37
CA GLY A 175 19.92 16.25 -4.50
C GLY A 175 20.54 15.85 -5.84
N THR A 176 20.15 14.67 -6.35
CA THR A 176 20.57 14.13 -7.65
C THR A 176 19.38 13.74 -8.52
N VAL A 177 19.41 14.12 -9.80
CA VAL A 177 18.37 13.78 -10.78
C VAL A 177 19.03 13.31 -12.08
N PRO A 178 18.81 12.06 -12.50
CA PRO A 178 18.17 10.97 -11.78
C PRO A 178 19.08 10.39 -10.68
N GLY A 179 18.53 9.54 -9.81
CA GLY A 179 19.36 8.59 -9.06
C GLY A 179 19.96 7.55 -10.00
N VAL A 180 21.21 7.14 -9.75
CA VAL A 180 21.91 6.18 -10.62
C VAL A 180 22.11 4.86 -9.88
N PRO A 181 21.76 3.70 -10.46
CA PRO A 181 22.12 2.39 -9.91
C PRO A 181 23.62 2.31 -9.58
N GLY A 182 23.96 1.77 -8.41
CA GLY A 182 25.34 1.74 -7.89
C GLY A 182 25.84 3.05 -7.26
N GLY A 183 25.08 4.13 -7.39
CA GLY A 183 25.34 5.42 -6.74
C GLY A 183 24.54 5.60 -5.45
N ALA A 184 24.13 6.83 -5.19
CA ALA A 184 23.24 7.16 -4.08
C ALA A 184 22.06 8.02 -4.56
N LEU A 185 20.91 7.83 -3.92
CA LEU A 185 19.77 8.72 -4.03
C LEU A 185 19.67 9.54 -2.75
N ALA A 186 19.85 10.86 -2.86
CA ALA A 186 19.74 11.79 -1.75
C ALA A 186 18.67 12.84 -2.02
N GLY A 187 18.07 13.36 -0.96
CA GLY A 187 17.09 14.42 -1.05
C GLY A 187 16.60 14.90 0.31
N GLU A 188 15.74 15.89 0.27
CA GLU A 188 15.13 16.52 1.42
C GLU A 188 13.62 16.54 1.27
N VAL A 189 12.93 15.97 2.25
CA VAL A 189 11.47 16.04 2.33
C VAL A 189 11.10 17.24 3.17
N HIS A 190 10.41 18.17 2.55
CA HIS A 190 9.88 19.35 3.18
C HIS A 190 8.42 19.12 3.58
N VAL A 191 8.11 19.33 4.86
CA VAL A 191 6.78 19.22 5.44
C VAL A 191 6.38 20.61 5.96
N PRO A 192 5.24 21.17 5.56
CA PRO A 192 4.87 22.55 5.85
C PRO A 192 4.40 22.78 7.31
N VAL A 193 4.66 21.80 8.19
CA VAL A 193 4.34 21.86 9.62
C VAL A 193 5.47 21.25 10.44
N ARG A 194 5.49 21.55 11.75
CA ARG A 194 6.47 21.04 12.68
C ARG A 194 6.10 19.61 13.06
N LEU A 195 6.98 18.66 12.77
CA LEU A 195 6.84 17.27 13.17
C LEU A 195 7.56 17.09 14.50
N ASP A 196 6.80 16.79 15.55
CA ASP A 196 7.34 16.37 16.83
C ASP A 196 7.53 14.85 16.84
N ALA A 197 8.61 14.41 16.18
CA ALA A 197 8.97 13.00 16.01
C ALA A 197 10.31 12.72 16.73
N PRO A 198 10.32 12.57 18.07
CA PRO A 198 11.56 12.37 18.85
C PRO A 198 12.30 11.08 18.47
N GLY A 199 11.57 10.07 17.98
CA GLY A 199 12.15 8.81 17.46
C GLY A 199 12.68 8.89 16.02
N GLY A 200 12.68 10.08 15.41
CA GLY A 200 13.02 10.29 14.00
C GLY A 200 11.86 9.99 13.04
N VAL A 201 12.05 10.34 11.78
CA VAL A 201 11.10 10.12 10.69
C VAL A 201 11.54 8.92 9.88
N GLN A 202 10.66 7.95 9.67
CA GLN A 202 10.95 6.78 8.85
C GLN A 202 10.83 7.15 7.37
N VAL A 203 11.92 6.98 6.62
CA VAL A 203 11.94 7.13 5.17
C VAL A 203 12.18 5.75 4.55
N THR A 204 11.37 5.40 3.56
CA THR A 204 11.40 4.11 2.88
C THR A 204 11.54 4.34 1.39
N LEU A 205 12.58 3.81 0.77
CA LEU A 205 12.75 3.81 -0.68
C LEU A 205 12.42 2.42 -1.22
N SER A 206 11.50 2.32 -2.17
CA SER A 206 11.04 1.05 -2.75
C SER A 206 11.12 1.07 -4.28
N ALA A 207 11.62 0.00 -4.88
CA ALA A 207 11.44 -0.31 -6.29
C ALA A 207 10.26 -1.29 -6.42
N ILE A 208 9.20 -0.89 -7.10
CA ILE A 208 7.96 -1.64 -7.25
C ILE A 208 7.85 -2.06 -8.71
N ARG A 209 7.87 -3.37 -8.95
CA ARG A 209 7.61 -3.98 -10.26
C ARG A 209 6.12 -4.26 -10.37
N SER A 210 5.48 -3.70 -11.39
CA SER A 210 4.08 -3.94 -11.70
C SER A 210 3.98 -4.66 -13.03
N GLU A 211 3.36 -5.83 -13.04
CA GLU A 211 3.10 -6.61 -14.24
C GLU A 211 1.62 -6.52 -14.62
N LEU A 212 1.36 -6.12 -15.86
CA LEU A 212 0.02 -6.15 -16.45
C LEU A 212 -0.28 -7.57 -16.93
N ARG A 213 -1.02 -8.34 -16.13
CA ARG A 213 -1.56 -9.64 -16.57
C ARG A 213 -2.81 -9.41 -17.38
N THR A 214 -2.78 -9.88 -18.63
CA THR A 214 -3.95 -9.92 -19.51
C THR A 214 -4.40 -11.37 -19.61
N THR A 215 -5.44 -11.76 -18.88
CA THR A 215 -6.05 -13.09 -18.98
C THR A 215 -7.43 -12.95 -19.63
N GLY A 216 -7.53 -13.31 -20.91
CA GLY A 216 -8.77 -13.16 -21.68
C GLY A 216 -9.26 -11.72 -21.75
N ARG A 217 -10.48 -11.44 -21.24
CA ARG A 217 -11.08 -10.08 -21.20
C ARG A 217 -10.73 -9.28 -19.94
N SER A 218 -9.98 -9.87 -19.01
CA SER A 218 -9.64 -9.24 -17.73
C SER A 218 -8.19 -8.75 -17.74
N ARG A 219 -7.99 -7.47 -17.43
CA ARG A 219 -6.67 -6.88 -17.15
C ARG A 219 -6.52 -6.75 -15.64
N GLY A 220 -5.47 -7.35 -15.09
CA GLY A 220 -5.10 -7.21 -13.68
C GLY A 220 -3.66 -6.73 -13.57
N VAL A 221 -3.38 -5.87 -12.59
CA VAL A 221 -2.02 -5.44 -12.28
C VAL A 221 -1.54 -6.22 -11.07
N ARG A 222 -0.41 -6.92 -11.18
CA ARG A 222 0.27 -7.53 -10.05
C ARG A 222 1.45 -6.65 -9.67
N GLU A 223 1.41 -6.06 -8.49
CA GLU A 223 2.54 -5.31 -7.94
C GLU A 223 3.38 -6.22 -7.03
N ALA A 224 4.69 -6.18 -7.21
CA ALA A 224 5.68 -6.83 -6.37
C ALA A 224 6.79 -5.84 -6.05
N ILE A 225 7.21 -5.77 -4.79
CA ILE A 225 8.35 -4.94 -4.41
C ILE A 225 9.62 -5.70 -4.83
N ALA A 226 10.35 -5.15 -5.80
CA ALA A 226 11.60 -5.70 -6.31
C ALA A 226 12.80 -5.35 -5.42
N TRP A 227 12.78 -4.18 -4.79
CA TRP A 227 13.79 -3.75 -3.82
C TRP A 227 13.19 -2.75 -2.83
N GLN A 228 13.74 -2.66 -1.62
CA GLN A 228 13.33 -1.66 -0.65
C GLN A 228 14.38 -1.41 0.42
N ALA A 229 14.65 -0.16 0.81
CA ALA A 229 15.39 0.18 2.02
C ALA A 229 14.52 1.06 2.92
N ALA A 230 14.62 0.89 4.24
CA ALA A 230 13.88 1.68 5.21
C ALA A 230 14.80 2.09 6.35
N GLU A 231 14.92 3.39 6.55
CA GLU A 231 15.80 4.00 7.54
C GLU A 231 15.08 5.13 8.27
N ARG A 232 15.58 5.52 9.45
CA ARG A 232 15.06 6.67 10.19
C ARG A 232 16.02 7.82 10.05
N PHE A 233 15.49 9.03 9.87
CA PHE A 233 16.28 10.25 9.73
C PHE A 233 15.82 11.31 10.71
N ALA A 234 16.74 12.20 11.11
CA ALA A 234 16.43 13.27 12.04
C ALA A 234 15.53 14.31 11.35
N ALA A 235 14.45 14.68 12.01
CA ALA A 235 13.71 15.88 11.61
C ALA A 235 14.53 17.13 11.95
N ARG A 236 14.69 18.03 10.98
CA ARG A 236 15.33 19.34 11.13
C ARG A 236 14.31 20.44 10.99
N ARG A 237 14.62 21.63 11.52
CA ARG A 237 13.82 22.83 11.26
C ARG A 237 13.84 23.12 9.76
N GLY A 238 12.67 23.41 9.19
CA GLY A 238 12.53 23.78 7.80
C GLY A 238 12.94 25.23 7.51
N PRO A 239 12.88 25.64 6.23
CA PRO A 239 13.27 26.98 5.79
C PRO A 239 12.44 28.10 6.42
N ARG A 240 11.15 27.88 6.70
CA ARG A 240 10.32 28.81 7.47
C ARG A 240 10.06 28.30 8.89
N ASP A 241 9.81 29.24 9.78
CA ASP A 241 9.42 28.93 11.15
C ASP A 241 8.17 28.06 11.18
N GLY A 242 8.26 26.96 11.93
CA GLY A 242 7.18 25.98 12.04
C GLY A 242 7.13 24.94 10.93
N GLU A 243 8.06 24.92 9.97
CA GLU A 243 8.19 23.85 8.98
C GLU A 243 9.22 22.78 9.42
N THR A 244 9.16 21.59 8.81
CA THR A 244 10.12 20.51 9.05
C THR A 244 10.80 20.11 7.74
N THR A 245 12.10 19.81 7.82
CA THR A 245 12.84 19.18 6.72
C THR A 245 13.47 17.88 7.19
N VAL A 246 13.31 16.83 6.39
CA VAL A 246 13.85 15.49 6.66
C VAL A 246 14.83 15.13 5.54
N PRO A 247 16.14 15.31 5.73
CA PRO A 247 17.14 14.86 4.78
C PRO A 247 17.25 13.34 4.81
N PHE A 248 17.44 12.72 3.66
CA PHE A 248 17.73 11.29 3.55
C PHE A 248 18.77 11.02 2.48
N ARG A 249 19.47 9.90 2.61
CA ARG A 249 20.40 9.37 1.62
C ARG A 249 20.36 7.85 1.65
N PHE A 250 20.10 7.23 0.51
CA PHE A 250 20.17 5.78 0.33
C PHE A 250 21.26 5.43 -0.67
N ALA A 251 22.08 4.43 -0.37
CA ALA A 251 22.94 3.80 -1.37
C ALA A 251 22.09 2.87 -2.25
N LEU A 252 22.23 3.00 -3.57
CA LEU A 252 21.54 2.17 -4.54
C LEU A 252 22.44 0.99 -4.93
N PRO A 253 21.93 -0.25 -4.92
CA PRO A 253 22.67 -1.39 -5.48
C PRO A 253 23.05 -1.16 -6.95
N ALA A 254 24.18 -1.72 -7.39
CA ALA A 254 24.63 -1.61 -8.78
C ALA A 254 23.69 -2.31 -9.77
N ASP A 255 23.00 -3.35 -9.30
CA ASP A 255 22.00 -4.14 -10.03
C ASP A 255 20.57 -3.64 -9.81
N ALA A 256 20.40 -2.45 -9.23
CA ALA A 256 19.08 -1.86 -9.00
C ALA A 256 18.34 -1.67 -10.34
N PRO A 257 17.08 -2.16 -10.47
CA PRO A 257 16.36 -2.07 -11.73
C PRO A 257 16.06 -0.61 -12.06
N PRO A 258 16.27 -0.15 -13.31
CA PRO A 258 15.94 1.21 -13.71
C PRO A 258 14.44 1.46 -13.65
N THR A 259 14.04 2.71 -13.41
CA THR A 259 12.65 3.15 -13.55
C THR A 259 12.19 2.92 -14.99
N SER A 260 11.02 2.32 -15.16
CA SER A 260 10.39 2.23 -16.48
C SER A 260 9.95 3.63 -16.92
N PRO A 261 10.44 4.12 -18.07
CA PRO A 261 10.22 5.49 -18.52
C PRO A 261 8.76 5.74 -18.92
N ALA A 262 8.03 4.68 -19.27
CA ALA A 262 6.65 4.74 -19.70
C ALA A 262 5.68 4.01 -18.74
N HIS A 263 4.44 4.49 -18.67
CA HIS A 263 3.37 3.84 -17.90
C HIS A 263 2.67 2.70 -18.65
N TRP A 264 2.99 2.52 -19.94
CA TRP A 264 2.34 1.55 -20.84
C TRP A 264 3.19 0.30 -21.13
N GLU A 265 4.35 0.17 -20.48
CA GLU A 265 5.15 -1.06 -20.55
C GLU A 265 4.43 -2.20 -19.80
N ALA A 266 4.48 -3.41 -20.37
CA ALA A 266 3.81 -4.59 -19.79
C ALA A 266 4.37 -4.96 -18.41
N GLU A 267 5.66 -4.73 -18.23
CA GLU A 267 6.36 -4.77 -16.96
C GLU A 267 6.89 -3.37 -16.67
N ARG A 268 6.49 -2.81 -15.53
CA ARG A 268 6.85 -1.45 -15.14
C ARG A 268 7.57 -1.46 -13.81
N VAL A 269 8.71 -0.79 -13.75
CA VAL A 269 9.43 -0.53 -12.50
C VAL A 269 9.19 0.91 -12.06
N CYS A 270 8.68 1.09 -10.85
CA CYS A 270 8.36 2.38 -10.24
C CYS A 270 9.14 2.54 -8.94
N TRP A 271 9.97 3.57 -8.85
CA TRP A 271 10.69 3.89 -7.62
C TRP A 271 9.91 4.89 -6.79
N ARG A 272 9.76 4.61 -5.49
CA ARG A 272 8.93 5.39 -4.58
C ARG A 272 9.66 5.67 -3.26
N VAL A 273 9.73 6.94 -2.89
CA VAL A 273 10.10 7.38 -1.54
C VAL A 273 8.81 7.55 -0.74
N GLU A 274 8.72 6.88 0.40
CA GLU A 274 7.65 7.01 1.37
C GLU A 274 8.20 7.54 2.68
N VAL A 275 7.47 8.46 3.29
CA VAL A 275 7.87 9.14 4.54
C VAL A 275 6.76 8.92 5.53
N ALA A 276 7.09 8.43 6.72
CA ALA A 276 6.15 8.20 7.80
C ALA A 276 6.71 8.71 9.14
N ALA A 277 5.90 9.43 9.89
CA ALA A 277 6.25 9.85 11.25
C ALA A 277 5.06 9.63 12.20
N GLU A 278 5.35 8.95 13.31
CA GLU A 278 4.44 8.82 14.44
C GLU A 278 4.51 10.14 15.22
N VAL A 279 3.41 10.90 15.25
CA VAL A 279 3.33 12.24 15.87
C VAL A 279 2.02 12.36 16.65
N PRO A 280 1.93 13.20 17.69
CA PRO A 280 0.70 13.40 18.44
C PRO A 280 -0.49 13.75 17.51
N GLY A 281 -1.60 13.02 17.67
CA GLY A 281 -2.80 13.19 16.84
C GLY A 281 -2.83 12.25 15.64
N VAL A 282 -2.62 12.77 14.43
CA VAL A 282 -2.70 11.99 13.19
C VAL A 282 -1.30 11.82 12.60
N ASP A 283 -0.88 10.56 12.42
CA ASP A 283 0.44 10.24 11.84
C ASP A 283 0.67 10.93 10.49
N HIS A 284 1.91 11.39 10.28
CA HIS A 284 2.34 11.94 9.01
C HIS A 284 2.65 10.81 8.02
N ALA A 285 2.19 10.95 6.77
CA ALA A 285 2.53 10.03 5.69
C ALA A 285 2.55 10.76 4.34
N ALA A 286 3.65 10.63 3.58
CA ALA A 286 3.81 11.21 2.24
C ALA A 286 4.50 10.22 1.29
N ARG A 287 4.27 10.37 -0.02
CA ARG A 287 4.82 9.50 -1.08
C ARG A 287 5.28 10.30 -2.29
N PHE A 288 6.40 9.90 -2.88
CA PHE A 288 6.98 10.58 -4.02
C PHE A 288 7.52 9.53 -5.00
N GLU A 289 7.16 9.63 -6.28
CA GLU A 289 7.76 8.80 -7.32
C GLU A 289 9.05 9.45 -7.78
N VAL A 290 10.17 8.72 -7.70
CA VAL A 290 11.51 9.26 -7.95
C VAL A 290 12.13 8.64 -9.22
N PRO A 291 12.90 9.42 -10.00
CA PRO A 291 13.56 8.90 -11.20
C PRO A 291 14.87 8.20 -10.84
N VAL A 292 14.98 6.91 -11.18
CA VAL A 292 16.22 6.13 -11.07
C VAL A 292 16.57 5.60 -12.46
N PHE A 293 17.65 6.09 -13.07
CA PHE A 293 18.05 5.72 -14.43
C PHE A 293 19.57 5.61 -14.54
N PRO A 294 20.10 4.69 -15.36
CA PRO A 294 21.52 4.67 -15.69
C PRO A 294 21.87 5.93 -16.51
N LEU A 295 23.04 6.51 -16.25
CA LEU A 295 23.65 7.51 -17.13
C LEU A 295 24.67 6.83 -18.05
N ALA A 296 24.73 7.26 -19.31
CA ALA A 296 25.69 6.75 -20.29
C ALA A 296 27.15 7.07 -19.92
N ASP A 297 27.37 8.21 -19.26
CA ASP A 297 28.67 8.63 -18.76
C ASP A 297 28.67 8.46 -17.24
N GLY A 298 29.35 7.40 -16.78
CA GLY A 298 29.38 7.01 -15.38
C GLY A 298 30.01 8.08 -14.47
N ALA A 299 29.17 8.96 -13.94
CA ALA A 299 29.19 9.48 -12.57
C ALA A 299 28.18 10.64 -12.50
N PRO A 300 27.19 10.63 -11.59
CA PRO A 300 26.40 11.83 -11.33
C PRO A 300 27.34 12.94 -10.81
N PRO A 301 27.15 14.21 -11.22
CA PRO A 301 27.81 15.31 -10.54
C PRO A 301 27.35 15.28 -9.08
N ASP A 302 28.29 15.06 -8.17
CA ASP A 302 28.03 15.14 -6.73
C ASP A 302 27.68 16.62 -6.48
N ARG A 303 26.38 16.90 -6.36
CA ARG A 303 25.96 18.14 -5.70
C ARG A 303 26.19 17.90 -4.22
N ASP A 304 27.42 18.14 -3.80
CA ASP A 304 27.74 18.55 -2.44
C ASP A 304 26.81 19.71 -2.09
N ASP A 305 25.73 19.44 -1.35
CA ASP A 305 25.01 20.43 -0.53
C ASP A 305 23.78 19.86 0.21
N THR A 306 23.20 18.72 -0.20
CA THR A 306 22.24 18.03 0.70
C THR A 306 23.03 17.28 1.77
N ALA A 307 23.22 17.93 2.92
CA ALA A 307 23.91 17.43 4.10
C ALA A 307 23.64 15.94 4.31
N ALA A 308 24.61 15.10 3.91
CA ALA A 308 24.58 13.66 4.06
C ALA A 308 24.33 13.34 5.53
N THR A 309 23.11 12.94 5.84
CA THR A 309 22.72 12.67 7.23
C THR A 309 22.70 11.16 7.37
N ALA A 310 23.57 10.65 8.23
CA ALA A 310 23.54 9.25 8.58
C ALA A 310 22.16 8.92 9.18
N PRO A 311 21.58 7.75 8.87
CA PRO A 311 20.34 7.34 9.48
C PRO A 311 20.47 7.31 11.01
N LEU A 312 19.44 7.77 11.70
CA LEU A 312 19.26 7.53 13.12
C LEU A 312 19.17 6.02 13.34
N ARG A 313 20.22 5.47 13.95
CA ARG A 313 20.16 4.15 14.55
C ARG A 313 19.65 4.33 15.97
N PRO A 314 18.62 3.57 16.41
CA PRO A 314 18.32 3.51 17.83
C PRO A 314 19.57 3.05 18.59
N ASP A 315 19.78 3.55 19.81
CA ASP A 315 20.94 3.21 20.64
C ASP A 315 21.18 1.70 20.65
N ALA A 316 22.38 1.29 20.24
CA ALA A 316 22.76 -0.10 19.98
C ALA A 316 22.92 -0.96 21.26
N THR A 317 22.46 -0.45 22.40
CA THR A 317 22.66 -1.06 23.71
C THR A 317 21.74 -2.27 23.94
N GLU A 318 20.63 -2.37 23.21
CA GLU A 318 19.70 -3.51 23.27
C GLU A 318 19.49 -4.17 21.89
N PRO A 319 19.47 -5.52 21.82
CA PRO A 319 19.19 -6.22 20.58
C PRO A 319 17.80 -5.84 20.05
N PRO A 320 17.67 -5.59 18.73
CA PRO A 320 16.45 -5.02 18.13
C PRO A 320 15.25 -5.96 18.12
N LEU A 321 15.46 -7.24 18.47
CA LEU A 321 14.44 -8.25 18.69
C LEU A 321 14.81 -9.01 19.98
N PRO A 322 13.82 -9.53 20.74
CA PRO A 322 14.05 -10.35 21.92
C PRO A 322 14.71 -11.68 21.51
N LEU A 323 16.04 -11.62 21.41
CA LEU A 323 16.92 -12.68 20.98
C LEU A 323 17.85 -12.99 22.13
N GLN A 324 17.76 -14.21 22.65
CA GLN A 324 18.63 -14.69 23.73
C GLN A 324 19.76 -15.51 23.12
N ARG A 325 21.00 -15.08 23.38
CA ARG A 325 22.18 -15.89 23.05
C ARG A 325 22.31 -16.99 24.11
N THR A 326 22.31 -18.24 23.67
CA THR A 326 22.55 -19.42 24.51
C THR A 326 24.02 -19.84 24.35
N ALA A 327 24.56 -20.63 25.27
CA ALA A 327 25.96 -21.07 25.24
C ALA A 327 26.39 -21.76 23.92
N THR A 328 25.43 -22.29 23.16
CA THR A 328 25.65 -23.06 21.92
C THR A 328 24.99 -22.46 20.68
N GLY A 329 24.28 -21.33 20.79
CA GLY A 329 23.45 -20.82 19.70
C GLY A 329 22.58 -19.63 20.07
N VAL A 330 21.48 -19.47 19.35
CA VAL A 330 20.59 -18.30 19.42
C VAL A 330 19.14 -18.76 19.49
N THR A 331 18.37 -18.18 20.40
CA THR A 331 16.92 -18.39 20.50
C THR A 331 16.17 -17.08 20.29
N LEU A 332 15.25 -17.08 19.33
CA LEU A 332 14.35 -15.97 19.04
C LEU A 332 12.94 -16.36 19.46
N ARG A 333 12.29 -15.52 20.27
CA ARG A 333 10.88 -15.68 20.63
C ARG A 333 10.07 -14.47 20.18
N LEU A 334 9.24 -14.66 19.16
CA LEU A 334 8.24 -13.69 18.75
C LEU A 334 6.93 -13.99 19.48
N GLY A 335 6.52 -13.08 20.36
CA GLY A 335 5.32 -13.20 21.17
C GLY A 335 4.01 -12.98 20.39
N PRO A 336 2.87 -13.21 21.06
CA PRO A 336 1.55 -12.89 20.51
C PRO A 336 1.40 -11.38 20.33
N ALA A 337 0.39 -10.96 19.57
CA ALA A 337 0.04 -9.56 19.31
C ALA A 337 1.19 -8.70 18.76
N ARG A 338 2.10 -9.31 17.97
CA ARG A 338 3.21 -8.61 17.31
C ARG A 338 2.76 -7.52 16.31
N ASN A 339 1.57 -7.69 15.72
CA ASN A 339 1.01 -6.78 14.72
C ASN A 339 -0.45 -6.40 15.06
N PRO A 340 -0.72 -5.68 16.16
CA PRO A 340 -2.08 -5.38 16.58
C PRO A 340 -2.75 -4.36 15.63
N GLY A 341 -1.95 -3.44 15.07
CA GLY A 341 -2.39 -2.40 14.14
C GLY A 341 -3.21 -2.93 12.95
N PRO A 342 -2.70 -3.88 12.14
CA PRO A 342 -3.49 -4.50 11.06
C PRO A 342 -4.53 -5.51 11.56
N ALA A 343 -4.28 -6.20 12.68
CA ALA A 343 -5.11 -7.32 13.10
C ALA A 343 -6.44 -6.87 13.74
N LEU A 344 -6.44 -5.80 14.54
CA LEU A 344 -7.65 -5.33 15.23
C LEU A 344 -8.73 -4.82 14.26
N PRO A 345 -8.43 -3.98 13.25
CA PRO A 345 -9.43 -3.56 12.26
C PRO A 345 -9.96 -4.73 11.44
N LEU A 346 -9.08 -5.68 11.08
CA LEU A 346 -9.49 -6.89 10.34
C LEU A 346 -10.43 -7.76 11.18
N ALA A 347 -10.13 -7.96 12.48
CA ALA A 347 -10.98 -8.69 13.41
C ALA A 347 -12.35 -8.01 13.59
N ALA A 348 -12.37 -6.69 13.82
CA ALA A 348 -13.61 -5.94 13.97
C ALA A 348 -14.50 -6.06 12.72
N LEU A 349 -13.89 -5.92 11.54
CA LEU A 349 -14.59 -6.10 10.27
C LEU A 349 -15.11 -7.54 10.12
N ALA A 350 -14.30 -8.55 10.45
CA ALA A 350 -14.70 -9.96 10.39
C ALA A 350 -15.87 -10.27 11.33
N VAL A 351 -15.89 -9.70 12.55
CA VAL A 351 -16.98 -9.86 13.51
C VAL A 351 -18.28 -9.27 12.95
N VAL A 352 -18.25 -8.04 12.44
CA VAL A 352 -19.42 -7.42 11.81
C VAL A 352 -19.91 -8.23 10.62
N TRP A 353 -18.98 -8.72 9.78
CA TRP A 353 -19.27 -9.54 8.60
C TRP A 353 -19.91 -10.89 8.96
N LEU A 354 -19.39 -11.57 9.99
CA LEU A 354 -19.89 -12.87 10.44
C LEU A 354 -21.22 -12.74 11.20
N ALA A 355 -21.37 -11.71 12.04
CA ALA A 355 -22.64 -11.40 12.69
C ALA A 355 -23.74 -11.19 11.65
N PHE A 356 -23.42 -10.48 10.56
CA PHE A 356 -24.33 -10.32 9.44
C PHE A 356 -24.63 -11.65 8.71
N THR A 357 -23.60 -12.45 8.44
CA THR A 357 -23.76 -13.77 7.80
C THR A 357 -24.68 -14.69 8.62
N ALA A 358 -24.62 -14.63 9.96
CA ALA A 358 -25.48 -15.42 10.85
C ALA A 358 -26.97 -15.06 10.73
N VAL A 359 -27.32 -13.87 10.24
CA VAL A 359 -28.71 -13.43 10.01
C VAL A 359 -29.25 -13.93 8.65
N MET A 360 -28.40 -14.41 7.74
CA MET A 360 -28.81 -14.87 6.41
C MET A 360 -29.62 -16.19 6.39
N PRO A 361 -29.25 -17.25 7.13
CA PRO A 361 -30.05 -18.49 7.17
C PRO A 361 -31.50 -18.29 7.62
N PRO A 362 -31.79 -17.57 8.73
CA PRO A 362 -33.18 -17.27 9.07
C PRO A 362 -33.83 -16.43 7.98
N ALA A 363 -33.06 -15.66 7.20
CA ALA A 363 -33.57 -14.85 6.11
C ALA A 363 -33.96 -15.59 4.82
N ARG A 364 -33.90 -16.94 4.80
CA ARG A 364 -34.13 -17.76 3.60
C ARG A 364 -33.24 -17.37 2.41
N VAL A 365 -32.10 -16.76 2.68
CA VAL A 365 -31.08 -16.47 1.69
C VAL A 365 -30.53 -17.80 1.15
N PRO A 366 -30.28 -17.94 -0.16
CA PRO A 366 -29.76 -19.18 -0.72
C PRO A 366 -28.46 -19.63 -0.04
N LEU A 367 -28.36 -20.93 0.26
CA LEU A 367 -27.22 -21.51 1.00
C LEU A 367 -25.86 -21.15 0.39
N ALA A 368 -25.76 -21.08 -0.93
CA ALA A 368 -24.54 -20.70 -1.63
C ALA A 368 -23.99 -19.33 -1.20
N PHE A 369 -24.86 -18.34 -0.95
CA PHE A 369 -24.47 -17.03 -0.46
C PHE A 369 -23.99 -17.10 0.98
N VAL A 370 -24.69 -17.82 1.85
CA VAL A 370 -24.30 -18.02 3.26
C VAL A 370 -22.92 -18.66 3.35
N VAL A 371 -22.68 -19.71 2.57
CA VAL A 371 -21.39 -20.42 2.55
C VAL A 371 -20.27 -19.51 2.05
N THR A 372 -20.50 -18.76 0.97
CA THR A 372 -19.48 -17.87 0.40
C THR A 372 -19.14 -16.72 1.35
N PHE A 373 -20.15 -16.03 1.88
CA PHE A 373 -19.94 -14.92 2.83
C PHE A 373 -19.33 -15.39 4.14
N GLY A 374 -19.77 -16.55 4.64
CA GLY A 374 -19.23 -17.18 5.84
C GLY A 374 -17.77 -17.57 5.66
N ALA A 375 -17.40 -18.14 4.51
CA ALA A 375 -16.02 -18.49 4.20
C ALA A 375 -15.10 -17.25 4.19
N VAL A 376 -15.55 -16.15 3.59
CA VAL A 376 -14.80 -14.87 3.58
C VAL A 376 -14.62 -14.33 5.00
N GLY A 377 -15.71 -14.21 5.78
CA GLY A 377 -15.63 -13.71 7.16
C GLY A 377 -14.75 -14.60 8.05
N THR A 378 -14.83 -15.92 7.89
CA THR A 378 -14.01 -16.89 8.64
C THR A 378 -12.53 -16.77 8.27
N ALA A 379 -12.21 -16.62 6.98
CA ALA A 379 -10.83 -16.42 6.53
C ALA A 379 -10.23 -15.11 7.10
N MET A 380 -11.01 -14.02 7.11
CA MET A 380 -10.59 -12.75 7.71
C MET A 380 -10.34 -12.88 9.21
N LEU A 381 -11.26 -13.54 9.93
CA LEU A 381 -11.12 -13.79 11.36
C LEU A 381 -9.90 -14.67 11.67
N ALA A 382 -9.71 -15.75 10.91
CA ALA A 382 -8.56 -16.64 11.05
C ALA A 382 -7.23 -15.88 10.84
N GLY A 383 -7.14 -15.04 9.81
CA GLY A 383 -5.98 -14.18 9.57
C GLY A 383 -5.69 -13.23 10.73
N ALA A 384 -6.73 -12.62 11.32
CA ALA A 384 -6.58 -11.76 12.48
C ALA A 384 -6.13 -12.53 13.74
N VAL A 385 -6.71 -13.72 13.98
CA VAL A 385 -6.33 -14.59 15.10
C VAL A 385 -4.88 -15.03 15.01
N VAL A 386 -4.40 -15.43 13.83
CA VAL A 386 -2.98 -15.78 13.62
C VAL A 386 -2.07 -14.60 13.98
N GLN A 387 -2.41 -13.38 13.57
CA GLN A 387 -1.60 -12.19 13.88
C GLN A 387 -1.61 -11.80 15.37
N LEU A 388 -2.69 -12.10 16.08
CA LEU A 388 -2.86 -11.76 17.49
C LEU A 388 -2.36 -12.84 18.44
N ALA A 389 -2.39 -14.11 18.06
CA ALA A 389 -2.18 -15.23 18.98
C ALA A 389 -1.04 -16.18 18.58
N GLU A 390 -0.50 -16.12 17.36
CA GLU A 390 0.61 -16.99 16.96
C GLU A 390 1.89 -16.60 17.72
N VAL A 391 2.50 -17.57 18.36
CA VAL A 391 3.85 -17.48 18.94
C VAL A 391 4.81 -18.20 18.02
N THR A 392 5.98 -17.63 17.77
CA THR A 392 7.05 -18.28 17.01
C THR A 392 8.32 -18.33 17.85
N VAL A 393 8.87 -19.53 18.01
CA VAL A 393 10.16 -19.78 18.65
C VAL A 393 11.08 -20.39 17.61
N ALA A 394 12.20 -19.71 17.33
CA ALA A 394 13.24 -20.21 16.45
C ALA A 394 14.52 -20.41 17.26
N GLU A 395 15.06 -21.61 17.22
CA GLU A 395 16.31 -22.01 17.87
C GLU A 395 17.30 -22.38 16.77
N ALA A 396 18.45 -21.71 16.75
CA ALA A 396 19.52 -21.95 15.80
C ALA A 396 20.80 -22.23 16.56
N ASP A 397 21.42 -23.36 16.29
CA ASP A 397 22.74 -23.74 16.81
C ASP A 397 23.62 -24.25 15.66
N GLY A 398 24.88 -24.58 15.96
CA GLY A 398 25.82 -25.09 14.95
C GLY A 398 25.44 -26.46 14.35
N THR A 399 24.38 -27.10 14.83
CA THR A 399 23.95 -28.44 14.40
C THR A 399 22.60 -28.44 13.70
N ARG A 400 21.68 -27.54 14.08
CA ARG A 400 20.31 -27.50 13.55
C ARG A 400 19.65 -26.13 13.69
N LEU A 401 18.67 -25.91 12.82
CA LEU A 401 17.67 -24.87 12.92
C LEU A 401 16.32 -25.51 13.23
N ARG A 402 15.75 -25.21 14.40
CA ARG A 402 14.43 -25.65 14.83
C ARG A 402 13.49 -24.45 14.90
N VAL A 403 12.35 -24.55 14.24
CA VAL A 403 11.32 -23.50 14.26
C VAL A 403 10.02 -24.13 14.72
N GLN A 404 9.52 -23.64 15.84
CA GLN A 404 8.26 -24.08 16.43
C GLN A 404 7.32 -22.89 16.52
N ARG A 405 6.15 -23.04 15.91
CA ARG A 405 5.05 -22.10 15.99
C ARG A 405 3.98 -22.70 16.85
N SER A 406 3.21 -21.87 17.53
CA SER A 406 2.04 -22.32 18.25
C SER A 406 0.92 -21.30 18.19
N LEU A 407 -0.31 -21.81 18.12
CA LEU A 407 -1.54 -21.03 18.23
C LEU A 407 -2.37 -21.66 19.31
N ALA A 408 -2.73 -20.89 20.34
CA ALA A 408 -3.48 -21.38 21.49
C ALA A 408 -2.90 -22.68 22.10
N GLY A 409 -1.56 -22.83 22.10
CA GLY A 409 -0.87 -23.98 22.67
C GLY A 409 -0.70 -25.18 21.72
N ILE A 410 -1.29 -25.19 20.53
CA ILE A 410 -1.09 -26.27 19.54
C ILE A 410 0.18 -25.99 18.74
N PRO A 411 1.26 -26.78 18.87
CA PRO A 411 2.51 -26.52 18.19
C PRO A 411 2.57 -27.18 16.81
N TRP A 412 3.17 -26.49 15.85
CA TRP A 412 3.61 -27.06 14.57
C TRP A 412 4.96 -26.44 14.19
N GLY A 413 5.76 -27.12 13.38
CA GLY A 413 7.11 -26.65 13.11
C GLY A 413 7.91 -27.56 12.22
N PHE A 414 9.18 -27.20 12.06
CA PHE A 414 10.16 -28.00 11.32
C PHE A 414 11.52 -27.95 12.03
N SER A 415 12.38 -28.90 11.70
CA SER A 415 13.78 -28.93 12.12
C SER A 415 14.63 -29.31 10.92
N ILE A 416 15.73 -28.58 10.68
CA ILE A 416 16.66 -28.81 9.58
C ILE A 416 18.07 -28.87 10.15
N ALA A 417 18.91 -29.79 9.69
CA ALA A 417 20.31 -29.84 10.09
C ALA A 417 21.08 -28.65 9.51
N ALA A 418 22.02 -28.07 10.26
CA ALA A 418 22.80 -26.92 9.83
C ALA A 418 23.57 -27.20 8.52
N GLY A 419 24.02 -28.44 8.31
CA GLY A 419 24.68 -28.87 7.06
C GLY A 419 23.76 -28.87 5.83
N ASP A 420 22.44 -28.95 6.01
CA ASP A 420 21.46 -28.92 4.92
C ASP A 420 20.97 -27.51 4.61
N LEU A 421 21.38 -26.51 5.40
CA LEU A 421 21.07 -25.11 5.15
C LEU A 421 22.04 -24.52 4.12
N ARG A 422 21.48 -23.78 3.17
CA ARG A 422 22.23 -23.09 2.12
C ARG A 422 22.39 -21.60 2.42
N ALA A 423 21.30 -20.95 2.82
CA ALA A 423 21.27 -19.50 3.04
C ALA A 423 20.04 -19.08 3.87
N PHE A 424 20.13 -17.87 4.44
CA PHE A 424 18.99 -17.13 4.97
C PHE A 424 18.69 -15.93 4.07
N ASP A 425 17.41 -15.78 3.71
CA ASP A 425 16.90 -14.68 2.90
C ASP A 425 15.86 -13.87 3.69
N VAL A 426 15.73 -12.60 3.33
CA VAL A 426 14.67 -11.72 3.82
C VAL A 426 13.68 -11.48 2.69
N GLU A 427 12.44 -11.91 2.88
CA GLU A 427 11.36 -11.73 1.93
C GLU A 427 10.26 -10.84 2.52
N ILE A 428 9.38 -10.32 1.66
CA ILE A 428 8.16 -9.65 2.10
C ILE A 428 7.11 -10.73 2.37
N GLY A 429 6.58 -10.78 3.59
CA GLY A 429 5.56 -11.72 3.99
C GLY A 429 4.15 -11.28 3.63
N PHE A 430 3.75 -10.10 4.10
CA PHE A 430 2.48 -9.47 3.77
C PHE A 430 2.62 -7.95 3.78
N THR A 431 1.67 -7.25 3.18
CA THR A 431 1.59 -5.78 3.21
C THR A 431 0.32 -5.37 3.95
N SER A 432 0.42 -4.38 4.83
CA SER A 432 -0.75 -3.72 5.41
C SER A 432 -0.68 -2.23 5.10
N GLY A 433 -1.67 -1.74 4.37
CA GLY A 433 -1.63 -0.37 3.86
C GLY A 433 -0.42 -0.17 2.96
N GLN A 434 0.61 0.51 3.45
CA GLN A 434 1.88 0.75 2.74
C GLN A 434 3.09 0.14 3.44
N THR A 435 2.89 -0.50 4.58
CA THR A 435 3.98 -1.07 5.35
C THR A 435 4.11 -2.54 4.97
N PRO A 436 5.21 -2.94 4.31
CA PRO A 436 5.53 -4.34 4.15
C PRO A 436 6.03 -4.90 5.47
N TYR A 437 5.57 -6.10 5.79
CA TYR A 437 6.04 -6.88 6.91
C TYR A 437 6.93 -7.99 6.36
N HIS A 438 8.19 -7.96 6.75
CA HIS A 438 9.22 -8.88 6.30
C HIS A 438 9.16 -10.20 7.05
N ARG A 439 9.71 -11.23 6.42
CA ARG A 439 9.90 -12.56 6.98
C ARG A 439 11.30 -13.05 6.65
N VAL A 440 11.90 -13.76 7.60
CA VAL A 440 13.18 -14.44 7.41
C VAL A 440 12.90 -15.88 6.97
N VAL A 441 13.55 -16.29 5.90
CA VAL A 441 13.39 -17.59 5.25
C VAL A 441 14.73 -18.30 5.24
N ALA A 442 14.74 -19.57 5.66
CA ALA A 442 15.86 -20.47 5.46
C ALA A 442 15.64 -21.25 4.16
N ARG A 443 16.68 -21.34 3.33
CA ARG A 443 16.71 -22.20 2.15
C ARG A 443 17.58 -23.42 2.43
N ASP A 444 17.05 -24.60 2.10
CA ASP A 444 17.85 -25.83 2.14
C ASP A 444 18.68 -26.02 0.86
N ARG A 445 19.54 -27.06 0.84
CA ARG A 445 20.35 -27.39 -0.35
C ARG A 445 19.53 -27.78 -1.58
N GLN A 446 18.26 -28.15 -1.41
CA GLN A 446 17.31 -28.44 -2.48
C GLN A 446 16.55 -27.18 -2.94
N ASP A 447 16.94 -26.00 -2.45
CA ASP A 447 16.28 -24.71 -2.70
C ASP A 447 14.83 -24.64 -2.21
N ARG A 448 14.44 -25.52 -1.26
CA ARG A 448 13.11 -25.46 -0.65
C ARG A 448 13.10 -24.38 0.41
N ARG A 449 11.95 -23.74 0.49
CA ARG A 449 11.70 -22.53 1.29
C ARG A 449 11.07 -22.88 2.64
N HIS A 450 11.74 -22.48 3.72
CA HIS A 450 11.29 -22.71 5.10
C HIS A 450 11.23 -21.40 5.88
N VAL A 451 10.06 -21.03 6.39
CA VAL A 451 9.91 -19.70 7.02
C VAL A 451 10.24 -19.77 8.51
N VAL A 452 11.29 -19.05 8.89
CA VAL A 452 11.82 -19.00 10.25
C VAL A 452 11.07 -18.02 11.13
N ALA A 453 10.95 -16.77 10.66
CA ALA A 453 10.31 -15.68 11.40
C ALA A 453 9.52 -14.80 10.43
N GLY A 454 8.45 -14.15 10.88
CA GLY A 454 7.61 -13.31 10.02
C GLY A 454 6.87 -12.22 10.78
N GLY A 455 6.43 -11.19 10.05
CA GLY A 455 5.74 -10.05 10.66
C GLY A 455 6.70 -9.01 11.22
N ILE A 456 7.92 -8.92 10.70
CA ILE A 456 8.94 -7.94 11.14
C ILE A 456 8.75 -6.67 10.33
N ARG A 457 8.42 -5.55 10.98
CA ARG A 457 8.09 -4.28 10.29
C ARG A 457 9.30 -3.66 9.58
N GLU A 458 10.43 -3.55 10.27
CA GLU A 458 11.63 -2.92 9.72
C GLU A 458 12.53 -3.94 9.01
N ARG A 459 12.86 -3.70 7.73
CA ARG A 459 13.72 -4.58 6.92
C ARG A 459 15.08 -4.85 7.58
N TRP A 460 15.75 -3.82 8.09
CA TRP A 460 17.06 -3.96 8.71
C TRP A 460 17.05 -4.89 9.93
N ARG A 461 15.92 -4.99 10.66
CA ARG A 461 15.77 -5.94 11.78
C ARG A 461 15.67 -7.38 11.28
N ALA A 462 15.01 -7.59 10.15
CA ALA A 462 14.93 -8.90 9.52
C ALA A 462 16.29 -9.31 8.93
N GLU A 463 17.04 -8.37 8.34
CA GLU A 463 18.41 -8.59 7.87
C GLU A 463 19.36 -8.89 9.03
N TRP A 464 19.34 -8.08 10.08
CA TRP A 464 20.11 -8.34 11.31
C TRP A 464 19.80 -9.73 11.90
N LEU A 465 18.53 -10.14 11.90
CA LEU A 465 18.13 -11.47 12.37
C LEU A 465 18.66 -12.58 11.45
N ALA A 466 18.59 -12.41 10.13
CA ALA A 466 19.15 -13.36 9.17
C ALA A 466 20.68 -13.51 9.38
N ASP A 467 21.39 -12.40 9.63
CA ASP A 467 22.83 -12.39 9.91
C ASP A 467 23.16 -13.13 11.22
N GLU A 468 22.37 -12.91 12.28
CA GLU A 468 22.58 -13.57 13.57
C GLU A 468 22.30 -15.08 13.48
N LEU A 469 21.25 -15.48 12.75
CA LEU A 469 20.93 -16.89 12.48
C LEU A 469 22.01 -17.56 11.63
N GLY A 470 22.49 -16.89 10.57
CA GLY A 470 23.58 -17.39 9.73
C GLY A 470 24.88 -17.58 10.50
N ARG A 471 25.21 -16.64 11.39
CA ARG A 471 26.35 -16.77 12.32
C ARG A 471 26.19 -17.96 13.27
N ALA A 472 24.99 -18.19 13.80
CA ALA A 472 24.73 -19.29 14.73
C ALA A 472 24.82 -20.67 14.04
N THR A 473 24.39 -20.81 12.79
CA THR A 473 24.41 -22.08 12.06
C THR A 473 25.68 -22.30 11.22
N GLY A 474 26.59 -21.32 11.17
CA GLY A 474 27.80 -21.38 10.33
C GLY A 474 27.52 -21.25 8.81
N VAL A 475 26.38 -20.69 8.43
CA VAL A 475 25.94 -20.53 7.04
C VAL A 475 26.13 -19.08 6.62
N GLY A 476 26.93 -18.84 5.57
CA GLY A 476 27.14 -17.51 5.01
C GLY A 476 25.86 -16.93 4.39
N LEU A 477 25.70 -15.62 4.45
CA LEU A 477 24.60 -14.93 3.76
C LEU A 477 24.74 -15.11 2.26
N ALA A 478 23.67 -15.54 1.60
CA ALA A 478 23.54 -15.28 0.16
C ALA A 478 23.28 -13.78 0.01
N ARG A 479 24.34 -12.98 -0.15
CA ARG A 479 24.16 -11.61 -0.66
C ARG A 479 23.62 -11.74 -2.08
N TYR A 480 22.34 -11.45 -2.22
CA TYR A 480 21.71 -11.06 -3.47
C TYR A 480 21.83 -12.08 -4.62
N GLN A 481 20.97 -13.09 -4.60
CA GLN A 481 20.42 -13.61 -5.86
C GLN A 481 18.92 -13.36 -5.85
N THR A 482 18.50 -12.22 -6.39
CA THR A 482 17.12 -11.99 -6.79
C THR A 482 16.81 -12.97 -7.91
N ARG A 483 16.38 -14.19 -7.57
CA ARG A 483 15.71 -15.04 -8.52
C ARG A 483 14.28 -14.54 -8.67
N GLU A 484 13.95 -14.20 -9.91
CA GLU A 484 12.60 -13.95 -10.39
C GLU A 484 11.64 -14.96 -9.76
N ILE A 485 10.57 -14.45 -9.14
CA ILE A 485 9.44 -15.27 -8.75
C ILE A 485 8.75 -15.67 -10.07
N PRO A 486 8.61 -16.96 -10.39
CA PRO A 486 7.85 -17.38 -11.57
C PRO A 486 6.36 -17.03 -11.49
#